data_AF-A0A061M4U7-F1
#
_entry.id   AF-A0A061M4U7-F1
#
_cell.length_a   1.000
_cell.length_b   1.000
_cell.length_c   1.000
_cell.angle_alpha   90.00
_cell.angle_beta   90.00
_cell.angle_gamma   90.00
#
_symmetry.space_group_name_H-M   'P 1'
#
loop_
_entity.id
_entity.type
_entity.pdbx_description
1 polymer ?
#
loop_
_entity_poly.entity_id
_entity_poly.type
_entity_poly.pdbx_seq_one_letter_code
_entity_poly.pdbx_strand_id
1 'polypeptide(L)'
;MKTSYADGGQLSASNAEVWNNWATVLKGIKWMFTPGALPLVSRRADWHTLSWMAQFVASIPKYEDNTITTARLSIEARSHLMQIAREEQIAIDCEERGILHYHCSTVEFDAAARVLALLAKGDLSAEL
;
A
#
# COMPACT_ATOMS: atom_id res chain seq x y z
N MET A 1 -1.63 25.17 -8.29
CA MET A 1 -0.87 23.98 -8.73
C MET A 1 -1.85 22.82 -8.78
N LYS A 2 -2.17 22.27 -9.97
CA LYS A 2 -3.15 21.18 -10.11
C LYS A 2 -2.45 19.84 -9.87
N THR A 3 -2.36 19.43 -8.61
CA THR A 3 -2.39 18.00 -8.29
C THR A 3 -3.76 17.46 -8.74
N SER A 4 -3.84 16.19 -9.14
CA SER A 4 -5.15 15.61 -9.47
C SER A 4 -6.03 15.72 -8.21
N TYR A 5 -7.23 16.28 -8.34
CA TYR A 5 -8.22 16.38 -7.24
C TYR A 5 -8.56 15.01 -6.61
N ALA A 6 -8.20 13.92 -7.28
CA ALA A 6 -8.58 12.56 -6.92
C ALA A 6 -7.69 11.92 -5.84
N ASP A 7 -6.45 12.38 -5.63
CA ASP A 7 -5.50 11.73 -4.71
C ASP A 7 -5.13 12.57 -3.48
N GLY A 8 -5.58 13.84 -3.43
CA GLY A 8 -5.59 14.71 -2.24
C GLY A 8 -4.26 14.95 -1.51
N GLY A 9 -3.13 14.35 -1.93
CA GLY A 9 -1.94 14.24 -1.09
C GLY A 9 -2.19 13.40 0.17
N GLN A 10 -3.07 12.40 0.11
CA GLN A 10 -3.43 11.59 1.28
C GLN A 10 -2.24 10.79 1.81
N LEU A 11 -1.95 10.93 3.11
CA LEU A 11 -0.93 10.16 3.81
C LEU A 11 -1.58 9.01 4.58
N SER A 12 -1.84 7.91 3.88
CA SER A 12 -2.59 6.77 4.42
C SER A 12 -1.69 5.65 4.96
N ALA A 13 -1.26 5.77 6.21
CA ALA A 13 -0.59 4.67 6.90
C ALA A 13 -1.47 3.41 7.02
N SER A 14 -2.80 3.57 6.95
CA SER A 14 -3.77 2.47 6.85
C SER A 14 -3.65 1.61 5.58
N ASN A 15 -2.88 2.07 4.59
CA ASN A 15 -2.66 1.37 3.32
C ASN A 15 -1.19 0.92 3.18
N ALA A 16 -0.50 0.72 4.30
CA ALA A 16 0.90 0.32 4.33
C ALA A 16 1.16 -1.18 4.08
N GLU A 17 0.11 -1.99 3.87
CA GLU A 17 0.27 -3.39 3.47
C GLU A 17 1.08 -3.49 2.18
N VAL A 18 2.16 -4.27 2.20
CA VAL A 18 2.96 -4.43 0.99
C VAL A 18 2.23 -5.28 -0.05
N TRP A 19 2.30 -4.83 -1.30
CA TRP A 19 1.65 -5.51 -2.41
C TRP A 19 2.30 -6.86 -2.76
N ASN A 20 3.50 -7.12 -2.23
CA ASN A 20 4.29 -8.32 -2.46
C ASN A 20 3.78 -9.51 -1.63
N ASN A 21 2.66 -10.11 -2.07
CA ASN A 21 2.06 -11.28 -1.44
C ASN A 21 1.49 -12.26 -2.48
N TRP A 22 1.20 -13.49 -2.06
CA TRP A 22 0.68 -14.54 -2.94
C TRP A 22 -0.68 -14.20 -3.57
N ALA A 23 -1.55 -13.48 -2.86
CA ALA A 23 -2.84 -13.09 -3.41
C ALA A 23 -2.67 -12.14 -4.60
N THR A 24 -1.72 -11.20 -4.53
CA THR A 24 -1.35 -10.32 -5.64
C THR A 24 -0.76 -11.10 -6.81
N VAL A 25 0.12 -12.07 -6.57
CA VAL A 25 0.68 -12.93 -7.63
C VAL A 25 -0.44 -13.69 -8.34
N LEU A 26 -1.36 -14.32 -7.61
CA LEU A 26 -2.48 -15.06 -8.18
C LEU A 26 -3.43 -14.13 -8.97
N LYS A 27 -3.70 -12.93 -8.46
CA LYS A 27 -4.46 -11.89 -9.19
C LYS A 27 -3.75 -11.49 -10.48
N GLY A 28 -2.44 -11.27 -10.43
CA GLY A 28 -1.61 -10.95 -11.59
C GLY A 28 -1.66 -12.05 -12.66
N ILE A 29 -1.50 -13.31 -12.25
CA ILE A 29 -1.63 -14.47 -13.14
C ILE A 29 -3.04 -14.52 -13.77
N LYS A 30 -4.09 -14.38 -12.98
CA LYS A 30 -5.48 -14.33 -13.47
C LYS A 30 -5.67 -13.23 -14.53
N TRP A 31 -5.14 -12.03 -14.28
CA TRP A 31 -5.26 -10.90 -15.20
C TRP A 31 -4.49 -11.09 -16.50
N MET A 32 -3.35 -11.79 -16.48
CA MET A 32 -2.64 -12.14 -17.72
C MET A 32 -3.50 -12.94 -18.72
N PHE A 33 -4.50 -13.67 -18.22
CA PHE A 33 -5.45 -14.45 -19.04
C PHE A 33 -6.83 -13.78 -19.17
N THR A 34 -7.03 -12.59 -18.61
CA THR A 34 -8.33 -11.89 -18.66
C THR A 34 -8.34 -10.87 -19.82
N PRO A 35 -9.26 -11.00 -20.80
CA PRO A 35 -9.40 -10.03 -21.88
C PRO A 35 -9.72 -8.62 -21.34
N GLY A 36 -9.01 -7.60 -21.83
CA GLY A 36 -9.24 -6.20 -21.44
C GLY A 36 -8.51 -5.75 -20.18
N ALA A 37 -7.75 -6.62 -19.50
CA ALA A 37 -6.82 -6.19 -18.47
C ALA A 37 -5.67 -5.37 -19.09
N LEU A 38 -5.23 -4.31 -18.40
CA LEU A 38 -4.01 -3.58 -18.76
C LEU A 38 -2.85 -4.58 -18.82
N PRO A 39 -2.12 -4.73 -19.94
CA PRO A 39 -1.00 -5.65 -20.01
C PRO A 39 0.10 -5.15 -19.08
N LEU A 40 0.13 -5.66 -17.84
CA LEU A 40 1.06 -5.23 -16.79
C LEU A 40 2.49 -5.68 -17.06
N VAL A 41 2.67 -6.74 -17.86
CA VAL A 41 3.97 -7.36 -18.12
C VAL A 41 4.18 -7.39 -19.63
N SER A 42 5.36 -6.92 -20.05
CA SER A 42 5.83 -7.10 -21.42
C SER A 42 5.73 -8.57 -21.80
N ARG A 43 5.11 -8.88 -22.95
CA ARG A 43 5.08 -10.25 -23.48
C ARG A 43 6.50 -10.78 -23.81
N ARG A 44 7.51 -9.90 -23.86
CA ARG A 44 8.91 -10.28 -24.07
C ARG A 44 9.54 -10.64 -22.72
N ALA A 45 9.87 -11.90 -22.55
CA ALA A 45 10.61 -12.42 -21.40
C ALA A 45 12.11 -12.12 -21.55
N ASP A 46 12.50 -10.86 -21.40
CA ASP A 46 13.92 -10.53 -21.26
C ASP A 46 14.44 -10.94 -19.87
N TRP A 47 15.75 -11.10 -19.75
CA TRP A 47 16.41 -11.56 -18.51
C TRP A 47 16.18 -10.61 -17.33
N HIS A 48 16.09 -9.30 -17.60
CA HIS A 48 15.84 -8.32 -16.55
C HIS A 48 14.43 -8.50 -15.96
N THR A 49 13.42 -8.63 -16.81
CA THR A 49 12.04 -8.89 -16.40
C THR A 49 11.94 -10.18 -15.59
N LEU A 50 12.56 -11.28 -16.07
CA LEU A 50 12.52 -12.56 -15.35
C LEU A 50 13.26 -12.52 -14.00
N SER A 51 14.44 -11.90 -13.95
CA SER A 51 15.21 -11.78 -12.69
C SER A 51 14.51 -10.89 -11.66
N TRP A 52 13.81 -9.85 -12.11
CA TRP A 52 12.97 -9.03 -11.23
C TRP A 52 11.77 -9.82 -10.70
N MET A 53 11.07 -10.58 -11.55
CA MET A 53 9.95 -11.43 -11.13
C MET A 53 10.39 -12.48 -10.10
N ALA A 54 11.56 -13.09 -10.29
CA ALA A 54 12.13 -14.03 -9.33
C ALA A 54 12.42 -13.36 -7.98
N GLN A 55 13.01 -12.15 -7.97
CA GLN A 55 13.26 -11.38 -6.75
C GLN A 55 11.97 -10.96 -6.05
N PHE A 56 10.94 -10.58 -6.82
CA PHE A 56 9.62 -10.29 -6.30
C PHE A 56 9.06 -11.51 -5.56
N VAL A 57 9.05 -12.70 -6.18
CA VAL A 57 8.56 -13.93 -5.53
C VAL A 57 9.40 -14.32 -4.32
N ALA A 58 10.73 -14.22 -4.41
CA ALA A 58 11.65 -14.53 -3.32
C ALA A 58 11.50 -13.59 -2.10
N SER A 59 10.89 -12.42 -2.28
CA SER A 59 10.65 -11.45 -1.20
C SER A 59 9.34 -11.68 -0.44
N ILE A 60 8.42 -12.50 -0.96
CA ILE A 60 7.12 -12.77 -0.35
C ILE A 60 7.22 -13.28 1.09
N PRO A 61 8.18 -14.14 1.49
CA PRO A 61 8.32 -14.56 2.88
C PRO A 61 8.56 -13.40 3.86
N LYS A 62 9.01 -12.24 3.39
CA LYS A 62 9.22 -11.02 4.19
C LYS A 62 7.98 -10.12 4.26
N TYR A 63 6.83 -10.59 3.76
CA TYR A 63 5.59 -9.80 3.67
C TYR A 63 5.20 -9.14 5.00
N GLU A 64 5.24 -9.88 6.11
CA GLU A 64 4.84 -9.36 7.42
C GLU A 64 5.83 -8.29 7.91
N ASP A 65 7.12 -8.61 7.94
CA ASP A 65 8.17 -7.68 8.36
C ASP A 65 8.13 -6.39 7.53
N ASN A 66 8.03 -6.53 6.21
CA ASN A 66 7.96 -5.38 5.31
C ASN A 66 6.70 -4.55 5.54
N THR A 67 5.54 -5.18 5.79
CA THR A 67 4.28 -4.47 6.09
C THR A 67 4.41 -3.66 7.39
N ILE A 68 4.98 -4.25 8.43
CA ILE A 68 5.22 -3.58 9.71
C ILE A 68 6.18 -2.40 9.52
N THR A 69 7.28 -2.60 8.79
CA THR A 69 8.24 -1.54 8.49
C THR A 69 7.61 -0.42 7.67
N THR A 70 6.83 -0.73 6.63
CA THR A 70 6.14 0.29 5.83
C THR A 70 5.13 1.08 6.66
N ALA A 71 4.43 0.45 7.60
CA ALA A 71 3.51 1.14 8.51
C ALA A 71 4.25 2.16 9.39
N ARG A 72 5.37 1.75 10.02
CA ARG A 72 6.23 2.65 10.81
C ARG A 72 6.77 3.80 9.98
N LEU A 73 7.33 3.50 8.81
CA LEU A 73 7.85 4.51 7.89
C LEU A 73 6.77 5.50 7.45
N SER A 74 5.54 5.04 7.24
CA SER A 74 4.41 5.91 6.86
C SER A 74 4.02 6.88 7.98
N ILE A 75 4.03 6.41 9.24
CA ILE A 75 3.77 7.25 10.41
C ILE A 75 4.88 8.29 10.57
N GLU A 76 6.14 7.86 10.44
CA GLU A 76 7.29 8.76 10.56
C GLU A 76 7.31 9.80 9.43
N ALA A 77 7.08 9.37 8.18
CA ALA A 77 6.98 10.26 7.02
C ALA A 77 5.90 11.34 7.21
N ARG A 78 4.75 11.00 7.81
CA ARG A 78 3.72 11.98 8.15
C ARG A 78 4.26 13.06 9.08
N SER A 79 4.98 12.69 10.14
CA SER A 79 5.57 13.67 11.06
C SER A 79 6.58 14.59 10.38
N HIS A 80 7.46 14.03 9.54
CA HIS A 80 8.45 14.81 8.79
C HIS A 80 7.80 15.76 7.79
N LEU A 81 6.78 15.33 7.05
CA LEU A 81 6.06 16.18 6.10
C LEU A 81 5.37 17.35 6.80
N MET A 82 4.77 17.13 7.96
CA MET A 82 4.15 18.19 8.77
C MET A 82 5.20 19.12 9.39
N GLN A 83 6.38 18.62 9.73
CA GLN A 83 7.49 19.46 10.18
C GLN A 83 7.98 20.38 9.05
N ILE A 84 8.27 19.82 7.87
CA ILE A 84 8.72 20.57 6.70
C ILE A 84 7.68 21.65 6.33
N ALA A 85 6.39 21.30 6.33
CA ALA A 85 5.33 22.27 6.03
C ALA A 85 5.33 23.46 7.00
N ARG A 86 5.60 23.23 8.29
CA ARG A 86 5.69 24.30 9.29
C ARG A 86 6.95 25.15 9.13
N GLU A 87 8.11 24.52 8.91
CA GLU A 87 9.40 25.22 8.76
C GLU A 87 9.42 26.09 7.51
N GLU A 88 8.92 25.57 6.40
CA GLU A 88 8.89 26.24 5.10
C GLU A 88 7.65 27.13 4.90
N GLN A 89 6.80 27.26 5.93
CA GLN A 89 5.56 28.07 5.91
C GLN A 89 4.62 27.72 4.73
N ILE A 90 4.54 26.43 4.39
CA ILE A 90 3.68 25.94 3.31
C ILE A 90 2.25 25.84 3.84
N ALA A 91 1.34 26.60 3.26
CA ALA A 91 -0.09 26.48 3.56
C ALA A 91 -0.63 25.17 2.97
N ILE A 92 -1.07 24.25 3.84
CA ILE A 92 -1.70 22.98 3.47
C ILE A 92 -3.11 22.98 4.07
N ASP A 93 -4.11 22.68 3.25
CA ASP A 93 -5.46 22.36 3.71
C ASP A 93 -5.45 20.91 4.25
N CYS A 94 -5.11 20.76 5.53
CA CYS A 94 -4.88 19.47 6.17
C CYS A 94 -6.08 19.04 7.04
N GLU A 95 -6.54 17.81 6.84
CA GLU A 95 -7.64 17.20 7.59
C GLU A 95 -7.18 15.89 8.22
N GLU A 96 -7.26 15.79 9.55
CA GLU A 96 -6.81 14.63 10.33
C GLU A 96 -7.97 13.77 10.86
N ARG A 97 -9.05 13.67 10.08
CA ARG A 97 -10.27 12.92 10.46
C ARG A 97 -10.14 11.39 10.33
N GLY A 98 -8.98 10.90 9.89
CA GLY A 98 -8.76 9.49 9.62
C GLY A 98 -9.39 9.01 8.31
N ILE A 99 -9.33 7.70 8.09
CA ILE A 99 -9.83 7.02 6.89
C ILE A 99 -10.76 5.90 7.32
N LEU A 100 -12.00 5.91 6.82
CA LEU A 100 -12.96 4.83 7.03
C LEU A 100 -12.84 3.80 5.91
N HIS A 101 -12.55 2.55 6.28
CA HIS A 101 -12.58 1.42 5.37
C HIS A 101 -13.93 0.69 5.51
N TYR A 102 -14.67 0.58 4.41
CA TYR A 102 -15.96 -0.10 4.38
C TYR A 102 -15.85 -1.42 3.62
N HIS A 103 -16.36 -2.50 4.22
CA HIS A 103 -16.34 -3.84 3.66
C HIS A 103 -17.76 -4.38 3.50
N CYS A 104 -18.11 -4.84 2.30
CA CYS A 104 -19.45 -5.35 1.98
C CYS A 104 -19.61 -6.85 2.27
N SER A 105 -18.53 -7.54 2.62
CA SER A 105 -18.54 -8.98 2.88
C SER A 105 -17.71 -9.33 4.12
N THR A 106 -18.13 -10.38 4.82
CA THR A 106 -17.40 -10.90 5.99
C THR A 106 -15.99 -11.35 5.62
N VAL A 107 -15.81 -11.94 4.43
CA VAL A 107 -14.50 -12.42 3.96
C VAL A 107 -13.50 -11.26 3.78
N GLU A 108 -13.95 -10.14 3.21
CA GLU A 108 -13.12 -8.95 3.05
C GLU A 108 -12.84 -8.27 4.39
N PHE A 109 -13.84 -8.20 5.26
CA PHE A 109 -13.69 -7.65 6.61
C PHE A 109 -12.67 -8.45 7.44
N ASP A 110 -12.76 -9.78 7.43
CA ASP A 110 -11.81 -10.65 8.14
C ASP A 110 -10.39 -10.53 7.58
N ALA A 111 -10.27 -10.34 6.26
CA ALA A 111 -8.97 -10.07 5.64
C ALA A 111 -8.39 -8.73 6.09
N ALA A 112 -9.22 -7.68 6.12
CA ALA A 112 -8.82 -6.37 6.61
C ALA A 112 -8.43 -6.40 8.09
N ALA A 113 -9.16 -7.13 8.94
CA ALA A 113 -8.85 -7.29 10.35
C ALA A 113 -7.48 -7.96 10.58
N ARG A 114 -7.12 -8.96 9.75
CA ARG A 114 -5.78 -9.58 9.79
C ARG A 114 -4.68 -8.59 9.42
N VAL A 115 -4.89 -7.79 8.38
CA VAL A 115 -3.94 -6.74 7.97
C VAL A 115 -3.82 -5.68 9.06
N LEU A 116 -4.95 -5.27 9.66
CA LEU A 116 -4.96 -4.31 10.76
C LEU A 116 -4.13 -4.77 11.96
N ALA A 117 -4.19 -6.07 12.29
CA ALA A 117 -3.33 -6.63 13.34
C ALA A 117 -1.83 -6.52 13.01
N LEU A 118 -1.44 -6.57 11.74
CA LEU A 118 -0.06 -6.32 11.32
C LEU A 118 0.30 -4.85 11.40
N LEU A 119 -0.59 -3.96 10.93
CA LEU A 119 -0.37 -2.51 10.99
C LEU A 119 -0.23 -2.02 12.43
N ALA A 120 -0.98 -2.61 13.37
CA ALA A 120 -0.88 -2.33 14.80
C ALA A 120 0.52 -2.66 15.37
N LYS A 121 1.19 -3.72 14.88
CA LYS A 121 2.59 -4.01 15.24
C LYS A 121 3.57 -2.95 14.72
N GLY A 122 3.17 -2.21 13.70
CA GLY A 122 3.88 -1.05 13.16
C GLY A 122 3.43 0.28 13.78
N ASP A 123 2.82 0.24 14.97
CA ASP A 123 2.38 1.39 15.76
C ASP A 123 1.20 2.19 15.17
N LEU A 124 0.48 1.62 14.20
CA LEU A 124 -0.76 2.21 13.70
C LEU A 124 -1.93 1.91 14.65
N SER A 125 -2.52 2.94 15.23
CA SER A 125 -3.79 2.83 15.96
C SER A 125 -4.98 2.82 15.00
N ALA A 126 -5.91 1.91 15.22
CA ALA A 126 -7.19 1.85 14.50
C ALA A 126 -8.29 1.33 15.42
N GLU A 127 -9.51 1.78 15.16
CA GLU A 127 -10.74 1.32 15.83
C GLU A 127 -11.50 0.43 14.84
N LEU A 128 -12.02 -0.71 15.33
CA LEU A 128 -12.82 -1.68 14.57
C LEU A 128 -14.31 -1.42 14.75
#